data_AF-A0A7V2TQG5-F1
#
_entry.id   AF-A0A7V2TQG5-F1
#
_cell.length_a   1.000
_cell.length_b   1.000
_cell.length_c   1.000
_cell.angle_alpha   90.00
_cell.angle_beta   90.00
_cell.angle_gamma   90.00
#
_symmetry.space_group_name_H-M   'P 1'
#
loop_
_entity.id
_entity.type
_entity.pdbx_description
1 polymer ?
#
loop_
_entity_poly.entity_id
_entity_poly.type
_entity_poly.pdbx_seq_one_letter_code
_entity_poly.pdbx_strand_id
1 'polypeptide(L)'
;MRQLVRKIAMRYVKRCPRCGTTNDELEALCVACGEFLGLVAAIPEPDAPPEPTAAQTASSAFPRVLPDDQSAESAMVYLEHASGSRWPVQSGQTVGQRWPENGPDVGIEGLPGTRYLHRRHCRLFRENGTWWLEALPQEEFLNPTLVNGSPVAAGTRVQIKNGDLLTLSGLHFTIRILGK
;
A
#
# COMPACT_ATOMS: atom_id res chain seq x y z
N MET A 1 -3.73 -21.31 44.19
CA MET A 1 -3.63 -19.90 43.78
C MET A 1 -4.32 -19.74 42.43
N ARG A 2 -5.45 -19.03 42.37
CA ARG A 2 -6.23 -18.83 41.13
C ARG A 2 -5.63 -17.63 40.38
N GLN A 3 -5.08 -17.86 39.19
CA GLN A 3 -4.62 -16.78 38.30
C GLN A 3 -5.84 -16.06 37.75
N LEU A 4 -5.98 -14.76 38.07
CA LEU A 4 -6.94 -13.88 37.39
C LEU A 4 -6.47 -13.69 35.95
N VAL A 5 -7.20 -14.28 35.01
CA VAL A 5 -7.12 -13.91 33.59
C VAL A 5 -7.72 -12.51 33.48
N ARG A 6 -6.89 -11.48 33.31
CA ARG A 6 -7.36 -10.13 32.97
C ARG A 6 -8.09 -10.24 31.62
N LYS A 7 -9.42 -10.12 31.64
CA LYS A 7 -10.20 -9.85 30.43
C LYS A 7 -9.79 -8.47 29.94
N ILE A 8 -9.00 -8.41 28.88
CA ILE A 8 -8.77 -7.17 28.13
C ILE A 8 -10.10 -6.87 27.45
N ALA A 9 -10.81 -5.84 27.91
CA ALA A 9 -11.96 -5.31 27.22
C ALA A 9 -11.43 -4.44 26.08
N MET A 10 -11.40 -4.97 24.85
CA MET A 10 -11.11 -4.19 23.66
C MET A 10 -12.20 -3.12 23.48
N ARG A 11 -11.79 -1.86 23.51
CA ARG A 11 -12.65 -0.70 23.20
C ARG A 11 -12.44 -0.30 21.75
N TYR A 12 -13.50 0.09 21.05
CA TYR A 12 -13.45 0.57 19.68
C TYR A 12 -13.71 2.07 19.61
N VAL A 13 -13.04 2.75 18.68
CA VAL A 13 -13.10 4.21 18.52
C VAL A 13 -13.11 4.60 17.04
N LYS A 14 -13.67 5.77 16.71
CA LYS A 14 -13.63 6.36 15.37
C LYS A 14 -12.72 7.58 15.35
N ARG A 15 -11.75 7.62 14.43
CA ARG A 15 -10.96 8.84 14.20
C ARG A 15 -11.64 9.73 13.16
N CYS A 16 -11.91 10.97 13.54
CA CYS A 16 -12.49 11.95 12.64
C CYS A 16 -11.53 12.23 11.47
N PRO A 17 -11.97 12.09 10.21
CA PRO A 17 -11.12 12.29 9.04
C PRO A 17 -10.77 13.76 8.80
N ARG A 18 -11.52 14.68 9.41
CA ARG A 18 -11.32 16.12 9.22
C ARG A 18 -10.36 16.75 10.23
N CYS A 19 -10.44 16.33 11.50
CA CYS A 19 -9.63 16.94 12.58
C CYS A 19 -8.78 15.95 13.38
N GLY A 20 -8.88 14.65 13.10
CA GLY A 20 -8.10 13.62 13.79
C GLY A 20 -8.56 13.28 15.21
N THR A 21 -9.58 13.97 15.74
CA THR A 21 -10.16 13.68 17.07
C THR A 21 -10.66 12.24 17.13
N THR A 22 -10.36 11.56 18.24
CA THR A 22 -10.86 10.22 18.53
C THR A 22 -12.23 10.35 19.19
N ASN A 23 -13.23 9.71 18.60
CA ASN A 23 -14.61 9.70 19.05
C ASN A 23 -14.99 8.27 19.44
N ASP A 24 -16.02 8.13 20.28
CA ASP A 24 -16.55 6.82 20.63
C ASP A 24 -17.12 6.10 19.39
N GLU A 25 -17.15 4.77 19.39
CA GLU A 25 -17.64 3.99 18.25
C GLU A 25 -19.10 4.29 17.90
N LEU A 26 -19.91 4.71 18.88
CA LEU A 26 -21.33 5.01 18.68
C LEU A 26 -21.58 6.46 18.24
N GLU A 27 -20.57 7.33 18.25
CA GLU A 27 -20.74 8.74 17.86
C GLU A 27 -20.97 8.89 16.35
N ALA A 28 -22.02 9.64 16.01
CA ALA A 28 -22.39 9.94 14.62
C ALA A 28 -21.71 11.23 14.10
N LEU A 29 -21.32 12.12 15.01
CA LEU A 29 -20.64 13.39 14.69
C LEU A 29 -19.36 13.51 15.50
N CYS A 30 -18.37 14.19 14.93
CA CYS A 30 -17.14 14.49 15.63
C CYS A 30 -17.39 15.52 16.75
N VAL A 31 -17.04 15.18 17.99
CA VAL A 31 -17.23 16.05 19.16
C VAL A 31 -16.46 17.38 19.06
N ALA A 32 -15.35 17.40 18.32
CA ALA A 32 -14.51 18.58 18.16
C ALA A 32 -14.92 19.51 17.01
N CYS A 33 -15.28 18.98 15.84
CA CYS A 33 -15.49 19.79 14.63
C CYS A 33 -16.85 19.59 13.95
N GLY A 34 -17.71 18.73 14.49
CA GLY A 34 -19.05 18.46 13.97
C GLY A 34 -19.11 17.62 12.68
N GLU A 35 -17.98 17.08 12.22
CA GLU A 35 -17.93 16.26 11.00
C GLU A 35 -18.71 14.96 11.14
N PHE A 36 -19.40 14.51 10.07
CA PHE A 36 -20.17 13.27 10.11
C PHE A 36 -19.28 12.02 10.05
N LEU A 37 -19.50 11.10 11.01
CA LEU A 37 -18.69 9.89 11.22
C LEU A 37 -19.44 8.59 10.91
N GLY A 38 -20.68 8.64 10.43
CA GLY A 38 -21.49 7.44 10.19
C GLY A 38 -20.92 6.46 9.17
N LEU A 39 -19.99 6.91 8.33
CA LEU A 39 -19.28 6.07 7.34
C LEU A 39 -17.83 5.72 7.76
N VAL A 40 -17.39 6.21 8.93
CA VAL A 40 -16.05 5.97 9.46
C VAL A 40 -16.08 4.69 10.28
N ALA A 41 -15.29 3.70 9.86
CA ALA A 41 -15.18 2.43 10.59
C ALA A 41 -14.55 2.66 11.98
N ALA A 42 -15.11 2.00 13.00
CA ALA A 42 -14.51 1.96 14.31
C ALA A 42 -13.29 1.02 14.29
N ILE A 43 -12.16 1.49 14.82
CA ILE A 43 -10.92 0.73 14.96
C ILE A 43 -10.73 0.39 16.45
N PRO A 44 -10.15 -0.78 16.80
CA PRO A 44 -9.81 -1.07 18.19
C PRO A 44 -8.81 -0.02 18.68
N GLU A 45 -9.06 0.55 19.87
CA GLU A 45 -8.15 1.48 20.52
C GLU A 45 -6.84 0.73 20.82
N PRO A 46 -5.70 1.10 20.21
CA PRO A 46 -4.46 0.42 20.51
C PRO A 46 -4.05 0.73 21.94
N ASP A 47 -3.88 -0.32 22.76
CA ASP A 47 -3.15 -0.22 24.02
C ASP A 47 -1.81 0.47 23.74
N ALA A 48 -1.53 1.54 24.50
CA ALA A 48 -0.39 2.42 24.28
C ALA A 48 0.92 1.61 24.11
N PRO A 49 1.70 1.83 23.03
CA PRO A 49 3.03 1.26 22.93
C PRO A 49 3.97 1.87 23.98
N PRO A 50 4.84 1.08 24.62
CA PRO A 50 5.88 1.61 25.51
C PRO A 50 6.93 2.40 24.73
N GLU A 51 7.55 3.35 25.42
CA GLU A 51 8.55 4.31 24.92
C GLU A 51 9.73 3.67 24.15
N PRO A 52 10.34 4.40 23.20
CA PRO A 52 11.43 3.89 22.38
C PRO A 52 12.75 3.86 23.18
N THR A 53 13.26 2.65 23.44
CA THR A 53 14.66 2.46 23.86
C THR A 53 15.56 2.33 22.63
N ALA A 54 16.68 3.05 22.70
CA ALA A 54 17.67 3.28 21.67
C ALA A 54 18.38 2.03 21.12
N ALA A 55 18.80 2.21 19.85
CA ALA A 55 20.06 1.77 19.24
C ALA A 55 20.53 0.31 19.40
N GLN A 56 20.75 -0.34 18.26
CA GLN A 56 22.02 -1.04 18.02
C GLN A 56 22.34 -1.21 16.54
N THR A 57 23.57 -0.83 16.22
CA THR A 57 24.30 -0.95 14.95
C THR A 57 25.06 -2.28 14.92
N ALA A 58 25.06 -2.98 13.78
CA ALA A 58 26.16 -3.76 13.19
C ALA A 58 25.57 -4.64 12.07
N SER A 59 25.84 -4.34 10.78
CA SER A 59 26.98 -4.86 10.01
C SER A 59 27.09 -6.39 10.02
N SER A 60 26.66 -7.01 8.91
CA SER A 60 27.25 -8.26 8.43
C SER A 60 27.28 -8.23 6.92
N ALA A 61 28.48 -8.24 6.36
CA ALA A 61 28.76 -8.35 4.94
C ALA A 61 28.22 -9.69 4.40
N PHE A 62 27.50 -9.65 3.28
CA PHE A 62 27.14 -10.85 2.52
C PHE A 62 28.06 -10.99 1.30
N PRO A 63 28.44 -12.23 0.94
CA PRO A 63 29.38 -12.49 -0.15
C PRO A 63 28.77 -12.13 -1.50
N ARG A 64 29.59 -11.53 -2.35
CA ARG A 64 29.25 -11.20 -3.73
C ARG A 64 29.24 -12.49 -4.56
N VAL A 65 28.07 -13.13 -4.66
CA VAL A 65 27.83 -14.16 -5.68
C VAL A 65 27.35 -13.43 -6.93
N LEU A 66 28.19 -13.41 -7.97
CA LEU A 66 27.70 -13.20 -9.33
C LEU A 66 27.14 -14.53 -9.82
N PRO A 67 25.95 -14.52 -10.45
CA PRO A 67 25.78 -15.34 -11.63
C PRO A 67 25.49 -14.47 -12.85
N ASP A 68 26.24 -14.76 -13.90
CA ASP A 68 25.82 -14.60 -15.29
C ASP A 68 24.36 -15.04 -15.44
N ASP A 69 23.52 -14.15 -15.96
CA ASP A 69 22.59 -14.56 -17.03
C ASP A 69 22.12 -13.31 -17.78
N GLN A 70 22.87 -12.96 -18.83
CA GLN A 70 22.40 -12.07 -19.89
C GLN A 70 21.34 -12.79 -20.76
N SER A 71 20.28 -13.27 -20.10
CA SER A 71 19.09 -13.90 -20.69
C SER A 71 17.79 -13.43 -20.03
N ALA A 72 17.81 -12.32 -19.29
CA ALA A 72 16.62 -11.71 -18.65
C ALA A 72 15.84 -10.79 -19.61
N GLU A 73 15.80 -11.13 -20.89
CA GLU A 73 15.16 -10.28 -21.90
C GLU A 73 13.63 -10.22 -21.73
N SER A 74 13.15 -9.00 -21.47
CA SER A 74 11.83 -8.49 -21.85
C SER A 74 10.59 -9.00 -21.11
N ALA A 75 10.70 -9.48 -19.86
CA ALA A 75 9.49 -9.60 -19.05
C ALA A 75 8.94 -8.21 -18.68
N MET A 76 7.68 -7.94 -19.00
CA MET A 76 7.01 -6.67 -18.80
C MET A 76 5.63 -6.89 -18.19
N VAL A 77 5.23 -6.00 -17.29
CA VAL A 77 3.85 -5.93 -16.80
C VAL A 77 3.13 -4.78 -17.50
N TYR A 78 1.88 -4.98 -17.88
CA TYR A 78 0.97 -3.90 -18.22
C TYR A 78 -0.10 -3.78 -17.14
N LEU A 79 -0.34 -2.56 -16.70
CA LEU A 79 -1.55 -2.21 -15.96
C LEU A 79 -2.62 -1.84 -16.98
N GLU A 80 -3.64 -2.68 -17.16
CA GLU A 80 -4.74 -2.42 -18.09
C GLU A 80 -5.97 -1.90 -17.35
N HIS A 81 -6.44 -0.70 -17.69
CA HIS A 81 -7.69 -0.18 -17.16
C HIS A 81 -8.87 -0.56 -18.08
N ALA A 82 -10.09 -0.63 -17.53
CA ALA A 82 -11.30 -0.99 -18.29
C ALA A 82 -11.62 -0.04 -19.46
N SER A 83 -11.08 1.18 -19.45
CA SER A 83 -11.17 2.13 -20.58
C SER A 83 -10.36 1.70 -21.82
N GLY A 84 -9.53 0.66 -21.71
CA GLY A 84 -8.58 0.23 -22.74
C GLY A 84 -7.21 0.89 -22.63
N SER A 85 -7.03 1.85 -21.72
CA SER A 85 -5.72 2.47 -21.43
C SER A 85 -4.77 1.45 -20.80
N ARG A 86 -3.49 1.52 -21.17
CA ARG A 86 -2.45 0.58 -20.71
C ARG A 86 -1.19 1.32 -20.33
N TRP A 87 -0.58 0.92 -19.22
CA TRP A 87 0.70 1.45 -18.76
C TRP A 87 1.72 0.31 -18.67
N PRO A 88 2.78 0.32 -19.49
CA PRO A 88 3.87 -0.65 -19.38
C PRO A 88 4.70 -0.34 -18.13
N VAL A 89 5.09 -1.39 -17.42
CA VAL A 89 5.89 -1.35 -16.20
C VAL A 89 6.99 -2.41 -16.30
N GLN A 90 8.23 -1.94 -16.24
CA GLN A 90 9.44 -2.77 -16.17
C GLN A 90 9.78 -3.11 -14.71
N SER A 91 10.63 -4.11 -14.53
CA SER A 91 11.07 -4.53 -13.20
C SER A 91 11.78 -3.39 -12.48
N GLY A 92 11.36 -3.10 -11.25
CA GLY A 92 11.93 -2.07 -10.38
C GLY A 92 11.23 -0.71 -10.48
N GLN A 93 10.36 -0.51 -11.47
CA GLN A 93 9.70 0.78 -11.68
C GLN A 93 8.60 1.06 -10.65
N THR A 94 8.51 2.33 -10.28
CA THR A 94 7.44 2.89 -9.47
C THR A 94 6.26 3.35 -10.32
N VAL A 95 5.06 3.14 -9.79
CA VAL A 95 3.79 3.54 -10.39
C VAL A 95 3.09 4.52 -9.45
N GLY A 96 2.49 5.57 -10.00
CA GLY A 96 1.70 6.50 -9.22
C GLY A 96 1.08 7.60 -10.08
N GLN A 97 0.71 8.71 -9.45
CA GLN A 97 0.18 9.87 -10.15
C GLN A 97 1.24 10.49 -11.08
N ARG A 98 0.89 10.77 -12.35
CA ARG A 98 1.76 11.59 -13.22
C ARG A 98 2.04 12.93 -12.55
N TRP A 99 3.33 13.25 -12.42
CA TRP A 99 3.79 14.53 -11.91
C TRP A 99 5.06 14.97 -12.67
N PRO A 100 5.20 16.25 -13.06
CA PRO A 100 6.33 16.70 -13.88
C PRO A 100 7.72 16.53 -13.23
N GLU A 101 7.82 16.73 -11.92
CA GLU A 101 9.07 16.69 -11.17
C GLU A 101 8.98 15.72 -9.99
N ASN A 102 9.96 14.82 -9.84
CA ASN A 102 9.94 13.79 -8.78
C ASN A 102 8.71 12.87 -8.85
N GLY A 103 8.18 12.66 -10.06
CA GLY A 103 7.09 11.73 -10.32
C GLY A 103 7.52 10.25 -10.22
N PRO A 104 6.57 9.33 -10.42
CA PRO A 104 6.88 7.92 -10.57
C PRO A 104 7.57 7.67 -11.91
N ASP A 105 8.20 6.51 -12.06
CA ASP A 105 8.72 6.06 -13.35
C ASP A 105 7.57 5.87 -14.37
N VAL A 106 6.42 5.38 -13.88
CA VAL A 106 5.20 5.19 -14.66
C VAL A 106 4.07 6.04 -14.05
N GLY A 107 3.78 7.15 -14.71
CA GLY A 107 2.71 8.08 -14.33
C GLY A 107 1.36 7.68 -14.91
N ILE A 108 0.40 7.38 -14.03
CA ILE A 108 -1.01 7.25 -14.40
C ILE A 108 -1.60 8.66 -14.59
N GLU A 109 -2.33 8.86 -15.68
CA GLU A 109 -3.01 10.10 -16.03
C GLU A 109 -4.26 9.81 -16.88
N GLY A 110 -5.14 10.81 -17.02
CA GLY A 110 -6.32 10.72 -17.88
C GLY A 110 -7.49 9.87 -17.32
N LEU A 111 -7.35 9.28 -16.13
CA LEU A 111 -8.44 8.55 -15.47
C LEU A 111 -9.13 9.39 -14.37
N PRO A 112 -10.47 9.34 -14.25
CA PRO A 112 -11.17 9.87 -13.09
C PRO A 112 -10.65 9.23 -11.80
N GLY A 113 -10.23 10.04 -10.83
CA GLY A 113 -9.68 9.54 -9.56
C GLY A 113 -8.15 9.42 -9.51
N THR A 114 -7.44 9.70 -10.61
CA THR A 114 -5.96 9.74 -10.63
C THR A 114 -5.37 10.67 -9.57
N ARG A 115 -6.07 11.75 -9.20
CA ARG A 115 -5.67 12.68 -8.14
C ARG A 115 -5.57 12.06 -6.73
N TYR A 116 -6.13 10.87 -6.53
CA TYR A 116 -6.06 10.13 -5.27
C TYR A 116 -4.94 9.09 -5.26
N LEU A 117 -4.20 8.93 -6.36
CA LEU A 117 -2.95 8.18 -6.33
C LEU A 117 -1.89 8.99 -5.62
N HIS A 118 -1.02 8.31 -4.90
CA HIS A 118 0.22 8.93 -4.44
C HIS A 118 1.13 9.14 -5.65
N ARG A 119 2.03 10.13 -5.56
CA ARG A 119 3.04 10.37 -6.62
C ARG A 119 3.85 9.11 -6.89
N ARG A 120 4.29 8.41 -5.85
CA ARG A 120 4.95 7.09 -5.95
C ARG A 120 4.18 6.12 -5.07
N HIS A 121 3.20 5.44 -5.64
CA HIS A 121 2.19 4.67 -4.88
C HIS A 121 2.60 3.23 -4.64
N CYS A 122 3.10 2.54 -5.67
CA CYS A 122 3.62 1.19 -5.54
C CYS A 122 4.86 1.00 -6.42
N ARG A 123 5.58 -0.09 -6.19
CA ARG A 123 6.69 -0.56 -7.01
C ARG A 123 6.41 -1.97 -7.49
N LEU A 124 6.63 -2.23 -8.77
CA LEU A 124 6.57 -3.58 -9.33
C LEU A 124 7.99 -4.03 -9.66
N PHE A 125 8.33 -5.26 -9.27
CA PHE A 125 9.65 -5.81 -9.52
C PHE A 125 9.59 -7.32 -9.74
N ARG A 126 10.56 -7.83 -10.47
CA ARG A 126 10.72 -9.25 -10.76
C ARG A 126 11.94 -9.77 -10.02
N GLU A 127 11.75 -10.80 -9.21
CA GLU A 127 12.80 -11.50 -8.45
C GLU A 127 12.64 -13.00 -8.69
N ASN A 128 13.72 -13.68 -9.11
CA ASN A 128 13.74 -15.12 -9.40
C ASN A 128 12.58 -15.55 -10.34
N GLY A 129 12.36 -14.80 -11.41
CA GLY A 129 11.30 -15.05 -12.39
C GLY A 129 9.89 -14.65 -11.94
N THR A 130 9.68 -14.33 -10.66
CA THR A 130 8.37 -14.01 -10.08
C THR A 130 8.15 -12.51 -9.99
N TRP A 131 6.96 -12.04 -10.36
CA TRP A 131 6.56 -10.65 -10.20
C TRP A 131 5.96 -10.38 -8.83
N TRP A 132 6.39 -9.27 -8.25
CA TRP A 132 5.99 -8.78 -6.95
C TRP A 132 5.51 -7.34 -7.08
N LEU A 133 4.52 -7.01 -6.25
CA LEU A 133 4.10 -5.64 -5.98
C LEU A 133 4.43 -5.29 -4.55
N GLU A 134 4.98 -4.10 -4.34
CA GLU A 134 5.19 -3.49 -3.03
C GLU A 134 4.38 -2.19 -2.93
N ALA A 135 3.55 -2.08 -1.90
CA ALA A 135 2.85 -0.84 -1.58
C ALA A 135 3.83 0.10 -0.86
N LEU A 136 4.13 1.26 -1.44
CA LEU A 136 5.14 2.16 -0.87
C LEU A 136 4.56 2.93 0.33
N PRO A 137 5.29 3.02 1.46
CA PRO A 137 4.84 3.79 2.62
C PRO A 137 4.73 5.27 2.26
N GLN A 138 3.76 5.94 2.89
CA GLN A 138 3.50 7.36 2.69
C GLN A 138 3.25 8.01 4.03
N GLU A 139 3.74 9.24 4.17
CA GLU A 139 3.77 9.94 5.45
C GLU A 139 2.43 10.61 5.78
N GLU A 140 1.69 11.06 4.77
CA GLU A 140 0.54 11.95 4.96
C GLU A 140 -0.83 11.30 4.69
N PHE A 141 -0.90 10.32 3.77
CA PHE A 141 -2.17 9.74 3.33
C PHE A 141 -2.08 8.22 3.16
N LEU A 142 -3.10 7.51 3.62
CA LEU A 142 -3.24 6.06 3.49
C LEU A 142 -4.20 5.72 2.34
N ASN A 143 -3.86 6.15 1.12
CA ASN A 143 -4.60 5.68 -0.05
C ASN A 143 -4.25 4.20 -0.32
N PRO A 144 -5.24 3.28 -0.30
CA PRO A 144 -4.96 1.85 -0.20
C PRO A 144 -4.45 1.25 -1.51
N THR A 145 -3.65 0.19 -1.39
CA THR A 145 -3.35 -0.74 -2.48
C THR A 145 -4.02 -2.08 -2.17
N LEU A 146 -4.72 -2.67 -3.14
CA LEU A 146 -5.34 -3.99 -2.99
C LEU A 146 -5.00 -4.88 -4.19
N VAL A 147 -4.80 -6.17 -3.95
CA VAL A 147 -4.68 -7.20 -4.99
C VAL A 147 -5.81 -8.20 -4.79
N ASN A 148 -6.64 -8.37 -5.82
CA ASN A 148 -7.86 -9.19 -5.78
C ASN A 148 -8.77 -8.84 -4.58
N GLY A 149 -8.90 -7.54 -4.28
CA GLY A 149 -9.69 -7.03 -3.16
C GLY A 149 -9.06 -7.21 -1.77
N SER A 150 -7.90 -7.86 -1.67
CA SER A 150 -7.16 -7.99 -0.41
C SER A 150 -6.18 -6.83 -0.24
N PRO A 151 -6.21 -6.10 0.90
CA PRO A 151 -5.31 -4.97 1.13
C PRO A 151 -3.85 -5.42 1.25
N VAL A 152 -2.95 -4.63 0.66
CA VAL A 152 -1.50 -4.77 0.80
C VAL A 152 -1.02 -3.69 1.76
N ALA A 153 -0.43 -4.08 2.88
CA ALA A 153 0.05 -3.13 3.87
C ALA A 153 1.24 -2.31 3.33
N ALA A 154 1.34 -1.05 3.75
CA ALA A 154 2.46 -0.18 3.38
C ALA A 154 3.82 -0.81 3.78
N GLY A 155 4.79 -0.74 2.87
CA GLY A 155 6.12 -1.34 3.01
C GLY A 155 6.16 -2.87 2.85
N THR A 156 5.03 -3.51 2.56
CA THR A 156 4.97 -4.96 2.35
C THR A 156 4.88 -5.32 0.87
N ARG A 157 5.31 -6.54 0.54
CA ARG A 157 5.25 -7.10 -0.81
C ARG A 157 4.29 -8.27 -0.90
N VAL A 158 3.59 -8.37 -2.04
CA VAL A 158 2.73 -9.49 -2.40
C VAL A 158 3.10 -9.97 -3.80
N GLN A 159 3.01 -11.28 -4.02
CA GLN A 159 3.17 -11.83 -5.35
C GLN A 159 1.97 -11.43 -6.22
N ILE A 160 2.23 -11.01 -7.46
CA ILE A 160 1.19 -10.74 -8.45
C ILE A 160 1.27 -11.74 -9.60
N LYS A 161 0.11 -12.05 -10.18
CA LYS A 161 -0.06 -13.00 -11.28
C LYS A 161 -0.76 -12.33 -12.44
N ASN A 162 -0.56 -12.90 -13.63
CA ASN A 162 -1.29 -12.49 -14.82
C ASN A 162 -2.80 -12.68 -14.61
N GLY A 163 -3.57 -11.63 -14.81
CA GLY A 163 -5.01 -11.58 -14.62
C GLY A 163 -5.47 -11.04 -13.27
N ASP A 164 -4.57 -10.82 -12.30
CA ASP A 164 -4.94 -10.25 -11.01
C ASP A 164 -5.55 -8.84 -11.17
N LEU A 165 -6.52 -8.53 -10.31
CA LEU A 165 -7.09 -7.19 -10.18
C LEU A 165 -6.29 -6.38 -9.17
N LEU A 166 -5.60 -5.34 -9.65
CA LEU A 166 -4.91 -4.37 -8.83
C LEU A 166 -5.82 -3.14 -8.62
N THR A 167 -6.09 -2.80 -7.36
CA THR A 167 -6.73 -1.54 -6.98
C THR A 167 -5.71 -0.59 -6.37
N LEU A 168 -5.56 0.60 -6.95
CA LEU A 168 -4.75 1.69 -6.40
C LEU A 168 -5.67 2.86 -6.04
N SER A 169 -5.83 3.09 -4.74
CA SER A 169 -6.83 3.98 -4.13
C SER A 169 -8.27 3.55 -4.45
N GLY A 170 -8.71 3.79 -5.68
CA GLY A 170 -10.00 3.35 -6.24
C GLY A 170 -9.95 3.11 -7.75
N LEU A 171 -8.76 3.17 -8.35
CA LEU A 171 -8.54 2.82 -9.75
C LEU A 171 -8.27 1.33 -9.87
N HIS A 172 -8.93 0.69 -10.84
CA HIS A 172 -8.88 -0.76 -11.04
C HIS A 172 -8.11 -1.10 -12.31
N PHE A 173 -7.09 -1.94 -12.17
CA PHE A 173 -6.26 -2.40 -13.27
C PHE A 173 -6.21 -3.92 -13.30
N THR A 174 -6.30 -4.51 -14.49
CA THR A 174 -5.93 -5.91 -14.69
C THR A 174 -4.44 -5.99 -14.93
N ILE A 175 -3.75 -6.85 -14.18
CA ILE A 175 -2.33 -7.15 -14.40
C ILE A 175 -2.19 -8.04 -15.64
N ARG A 176 -1.41 -7.61 -16.63
CA ARG A 176 -0.98 -8.47 -17.74
C ARG A 176 0.52 -8.65 -17.73
N ILE A 177 0.99 -9.88 -17.69
CA ILE A 177 2.42 -10.20 -17.70
C ILE A 177 2.79 -10.76 -19.07
N LEU A 178 3.72 -10.12 -19.76
CA LEU A 178 4.33 -10.60 -21.00
C LEU A 178 5.77 -11.02 -20.72
N GLY A 179 6.23 -12.10 -21.37
CA GLY A 179 7.54 -12.72 -21.13
C GLY A 179 7.51 -13.78 -20.04
N LYS A 180 8.32 -14.83 -20.20
CA LYS A 180 8.41 -15.98 -19.27
C LYS A 180 9.60 -15.87 -18.33
#